data_AF-A0A6A3A5Q8-F1
#
_entry.id   AF-A0A6A3A5Q8-F1
#
_cell.length_a   1.000
_cell.length_b   1.000
_cell.length_c   1.000
_cell.angle_alpha   90.00
_cell.angle_beta   90.00
_cell.angle_gamma   90.00
#
_symmetry.space_group_name_H-M   'P 1'
#
loop_
_entity.id
_entity.type
_entity.pdbx_description
1 polymer ?
#
loop_
_entity_poly.entity_id
_entity_poly.type
_entity_poly.pdbx_seq_one_letter_code
_entity_poly.pdbx_strand_id
1 'polypeptide(L)'
;MPAQKIETGHEDALHDVAMDHYGRRLATASSDTTIKIIGITGSTSQQLAVLPGHKGPVIIWKENNQNEWLQAHVFNDHKSSVNSIAWAPHELGLCLACGSSDGNISVFTARDDGGWDTNRIEDAHPIGVTSVSWAPATAQGYFIGSGLLDPVQKLASGGCDNTVKVWKLYNGTWKMDCSHSLQMHTDWVWDVAWAPNLGLPKSTIASASQDGKVVIWTCGKEGEWKGKILKDFKTPVWSLSWSLTGNLLSIADANNSVTLWKEAVDGGEWQEVSTLET
;
A
#
# COMPACT_ATOMS: atom_id res chain seq x y z
N MET A 1 22.72 9.74 7.85
CA MET A 1 23.53 9.44 6.65
C MET A 1 23.35 10.59 5.67
N PRO A 2 24.39 11.03 4.94
CA PRO A 2 24.21 12.01 3.88
C PRO A 2 23.28 11.43 2.80
N ALA A 3 22.58 12.32 2.08
CA ALA A 3 21.74 11.91 0.96
C ALA A 3 22.59 11.21 -0.10
N GLN A 4 22.16 10.02 -0.53
CA GLN A 4 22.81 9.24 -1.58
C GLN A 4 21.96 9.29 -2.83
N LYS A 5 22.51 9.81 -3.93
CA LYS A 5 21.90 9.71 -5.25
C LYS A 5 22.26 8.35 -5.85
N ILE A 6 21.26 7.60 -6.28
CA ILE A 6 21.43 6.30 -6.95
C ILE A 6 20.93 6.45 -8.39
N GLU A 7 21.81 6.17 -9.35
CA GLU A 7 21.40 6.09 -10.75
C GLU A 7 20.87 4.68 -11.01
N THR A 8 19.59 4.58 -11.34
CA THR A 8 18.90 3.30 -11.53
C THR A 8 19.18 2.68 -12.91
N GLY A 9 19.59 3.52 -13.87
CA GLY A 9 19.92 3.11 -15.23
C GLY A 9 18.73 2.59 -16.04
N HIS A 10 17.50 2.99 -15.70
CA HIS A 10 16.33 2.72 -16.53
C HIS A 10 16.31 3.63 -17.76
N GLU A 11 15.71 3.14 -18.84
CA GLU A 11 15.62 3.88 -20.12
C GLU A 11 14.37 4.76 -20.21
N ASP A 12 13.43 4.57 -19.28
CA ASP A 12 12.14 5.26 -19.24
C ASP A 12 11.75 5.62 -17.78
N ALA A 13 10.62 6.30 -17.59
CA ALA A 13 10.14 6.79 -16.32
C ALA A 13 10.02 5.69 -15.27
N LEU A 14 10.38 6.04 -14.03
CA LEU A 14 10.21 5.20 -12.85
C LEU A 14 8.79 5.38 -12.32
N HIS A 15 8.14 4.27 -11.98
CA HIS A 15 6.79 4.29 -11.38
C HIS A 15 6.81 3.96 -9.90
N ASP A 16 7.69 3.06 -9.48
CA ASP A 16 7.75 2.63 -8.08
C ASP A 16 9.17 2.26 -7.66
N VAL A 17 9.42 2.40 -6.36
CA VAL A 17 10.69 2.10 -5.71
C VAL A 17 10.45 1.58 -4.30
N ALA A 18 10.98 0.40 -4.00
CA ALA A 18 10.84 -0.24 -2.69
C ALA A 18 12.18 -0.77 -2.19
N MET A 19 12.47 -0.54 -0.90
CA MET A 19 13.60 -1.17 -0.22
C MET A 19 13.17 -2.47 0.47
N ASP A 20 14.10 -3.40 0.62
CA ASP A 20 13.90 -4.55 1.48
C ASP A 20 13.87 -4.15 2.96
N HIS A 21 13.41 -5.09 3.80
CA HIS A 21 13.30 -4.88 5.25
C HIS A 21 14.63 -4.46 5.92
N TYR A 22 15.77 -4.87 5.35
CA TYR A 22 17.10 -4.58 5.89
C TYR A 22 17.77 -3.34 5.28
N GLY A 23 17.15 -2.68 4.29
CA GLY A 23 17.71 -1.53 3.59
C GLY A 23 18.98 -1.83 2.77
N ARG A 24 19.16 -3.08 2.33
CA ARG A 24 20.32 -3.58 1.56
C ARG A 24 19.99 -3.85 0.10
N ARG A 25 18.72 -3.94 -0.24
CA ARG A 25 18.23 -4.15 -1.61
C ARG A 25 17.20 -3.07 -1.92
N LEU A 26 17.28 -2.55 -3.13
CA LEU A 26 16.32 -1.61 -3.70
C LEU A 26 15.78 -2.23 -4.99
N ALA A 27 14.47 -2.34 -5.10
CA ALA A 27 13.79 -2.69 -6.33
C ALA A 27 13.23 -1.43 -6.98
N THR A 28 13.47 -1.23 -8.27
CA THR A 28 12.93 -0.11 -9.05
C THR A 28 12.15 -0.64 -10.24
N ALA A 29 10.94 -0.12 -10.47
CA ALA A 29 10.06 -0.51 -11.56
C ALA A 29 9.87 0.66 -12.54
N SER A 30 9.92 0.37 -13.84
CA SER A 30 9.90 1.38 -14.90
C SER A 30 8.95 1.02 -16.06
N SER A 31 8.56 2.04 -16.83
CA SER A 31 7.89 1.90 -18.13
C SER A 31 8.66 1.04 -19.13
N ASP A 32 9.97 0.84 -18.95
CA ASP A 32 10.79 -0.04 -19.80
C ASP A 32 10.44 -1.55 -19.66
N THR A 33 9.43 -1.88 -18.84
CA THR A 33 8.91 -3.24 -18.56
C THR A 33 9.88 -4.13 -17.79
N THR A 34 10.87 -3.53 -17.13
CA THR A 34 11.84 -4.21 -16.27
C THR A 34 11.76 -3.77 -14.82
N ILE A 35 12.07 -4.69 -13.92
CA ILE A 35 12.39 -4.36 -12.53
C ILE A 35 13.89 -4.55 -12.35
N LYS A 36 14.57 -3.53 -11.79
CA LYS A 36 15.99 -3.63 -11.47
C LYS A 36 16.17 -3.81 -9.97
N ILE A 37 17.05 -4.74 -9.60
CA ILE A 37 17.44 -4.98 -8.22
C ILE A 37 18.82 -4.37 -8.01
N ILE A 38 18.92 -3.45 -7.07
CA ILE A 38 20.14 -2.70 -6.75
C ILE A 38 20.55 -3.06 -5.31
N GLY A 39 21.79 -3.51 -5.14
CA GLY A 39 22.38 -3.75 -3.84
C GLY A 39 22.94 -2.44 -3.28
N ILE A 40 22.58 -2.12 -2.04
CA ILE A 40 23.08 -0.95 -1.31
C ILE A 40 24.03 -1.44 -0.22
N THR A 41 25.29 -1.00 -0.29
CA THR A 41 26.31 -1.28 0.73
C THR A 41 26.99 0.01 1.15
N GLY A 42 26.63 0.53 2.33
CA GLY A 42 27.11 1.82 2.81
C GLY A 42 26.69 2.94 1.86
N SER A 43 27.67 3.64 1.28
CA SER A 43 27.45 4.71 0.30
C SER A 43 27.56 4.27 -1.16
N THR A 44 27.63 2.96 -1.41
CA THR A 44 27.77 2.40 -2.76
C THR A 44 26.50 1.66 -3.17
N SER A 45 26.15 1.76 -4.45
CA SER A 45 25.04 1.06 -5.06
C SER A 45 25.54 0.30 -6.28
N GLN A 46 25.12 -0.95 -6.43
CA GLN A 46 25.45 -1.79 -7.58
C GLN A 46 24.20 -2.48 -8.11
N GLN A 47 23.97 -2.46 -9.42
CA GLN A 47 22.91 -3.26 -10.03
C GLN A 47 23.25 -4.75 -9.92
N LEU A 48 22.37 -5.52 -9.28
CA LEU A 48 22.53 -6.96 -9.04
C LEU A 48 21.81 -7.80 -10.09
N ALA A 49 20.60 -7.38 -10.47
CA ALA A 49 19.78 -8.13 -11.42
C ALA A 49 18.82 -7.21 -12.20
N VAL A 50 18.38 -7.70 -13.36
CA VAL A 50 17.30 -7.11 -14.18
C VAL A 50 16.27 -8.21 -14.39
N LEU A 51 15.02 -7.93 -14.02
CA LEU A 51 13.90 -8.85 -14.08
C LEU A 51 12.98 -8.40 -15.24
N PRO A 52 12.93 -9.15 -16.35
CA PRO A 52 12.08 -8.80 -17.49
C PRO A 52 10.71 -9.49 -17.44
N GLY A 53 9.76 -9.02 -18.24
CA GLY A 53 8.50 -9.73 -18.52
C GLY A 53 7.24 -9.13 -17.87
N HIS A 54 7.33 -7.90 -17.36
CA HIS A 54 6.24 -7.25 -16.66
C HIS A 54 5.23 -6.62 -17.65
N LYS A 55 4.26 -7.40 -18.12
CA LYS A 55 3.19 -6.96 -19.05
C LYS A 55 1.80 -7.47 -18.65
N GLY A 56 1.34 -7.10 -17.46
CA GLY A 56 0.00 -7.43 -16.97
C GLY A 56 -0.06 -8.36 -15.75
N PRO A 57 0.59 -9.55 -15.74
CA PRO A 57 0.47 -10.46 -14.60
C PRO A 57 1.15 -9.94 -13.35
N VAL A 58 0.65 -10.39 -12.21
CA VAL A 58 1.38 -10.29 -10.94
C VAL A 58 2.40 -11.40 -10.90
N ILE A 59 3.67 -11.03 -10.77
CA ILE A 59 4.79 -11.98 -10.76
C ILE A 59 5.47 -11.92 -9.40
N ILE A 60 5.59 -13.09 -8.74
CA ILE A 60 6.42 -13.24 -7.55
C ILE A 60 7.80 -13.71 -7.97
N TRP A 61 8.80 -12.88 -7.67
CA TRP A 61 10.21 -13.21 -7.85
C TRP A 61 10.81 -13.65 -6.52
N LYS A 62 11.68 -14.66 -6.56
CA LYS A 62 12.40 -15.18 -5.40
C LYS A 62 13.90 -15.18 -5.68
N GLU A 63 14.65 -14.58 -4.78
CA GLU A 63 16.11 -14.69 -4.77
C GLU A 63 16.50 -16.09 -4.24
N ASN A 64 17.35 -16.78 -5.00
CA ASN A 64 17.99 -18.03 -4.61
C ASN A 64 19.41 -17.74 -4.09
N ASN A 65 20.35 -18.66 -4.23
CA ASN A 65 21.74 -18.41 -3.85
C ASN A 65 22.42 -17.43 -4.83
N GLN A 66 23.16 -16.45 -4.30
CA GLN A 66 24.05 -15.54 -5.06
C GLN A 66 23.38 -14.57 -6.07
N ASN A 67 22.30 -13.88 -5.67
CA ASN A 67 21.56 -12.94 -6.53
C ASN A 67 20.95 -13.57 -7.80
N GLU A 68 20.77 -14.88 -7.81
CA GLU A 68 19.98 -15.55 -8.86
C GLU A 68 18.49 -15.35 -8.56
N TRP A 69 17.79 -14.66 -9.46
CA TRP A 69 16.36 -14.40 -9.31
C TRP A 69 15.56 -15.34 -10.20
N LEU A 70 14.62 -16.05 -9.58
CA LEU A 70 13.73 -16.96 -10.27
C LEU A 70 12.29 -16.46 -10.15
N GLN A 71 11.54 -16.64 -11.24
CA GLN A 71 10.11 -16.40 -11.26
C GLN A 71 9.43 -17.55 -10.52
N ALA A 72 9.02 -17.31 -9.27
CA ALA A 72 8.43 -18.33 -8.41
C ALA A 72 6.98 -18.62 -8.82
N HIS A 73 6.17 -17.57 -9.00
CA HIS A 73 4.75 -17.70 -9.37
C HIS A 73 4.29 -16.56 -10.26
N VAL A 74 3.26 -16.83 -11.06
CA VAL A 74 2.64 -15.90 -12.01
C VAL A 74 1.14 -15.99 -11.88
N PHE A 75 0.48 -14.89 -11.55
CA PHE A 75 -0.97 -14.79 -11.48
C PHE A 75 -1.49 -14.01 -12.68
N ASN A 76 -2.39 -14.63 -13.45
CA ASN A 76 -3.02 -14.06 -14.65
C ASN A 76 -4.54 -13.90 -14.46
N ASP A 77 -4.99 -13.69 -13.23
CA ASP A 77 -6.42 -13.73 -12.88
C ASP A 77 -7.18 -12.46 -13.28
N HIS A 78 -6.46 -11.37 -13.48
CA HIS A 78 -7.01 -10.08 -13.85
C HIS A 78 -7.08 -9.89 -15.36
N LYS A 79 -8.19 -9.28 -15.81
CA LYS A 79 -8.43 -9.02 -17.25
C LYS A 79 -7.84 -7.68 -17.72
N SER A 80 -7.40 -6.86 -16.79
CA SER A 80 -6.91 -5.50 -17.02
C SER A 80 -5.65 -5.24 -16.19
N SER A 81 -5.09 -4.04 -16.31
CA SER A 81 -3.89 -3.62 -15.58
C SER A 81 -4.05 -3.80 -14.07
N VAL A 82 -3.01 -4.34 -13.43
CA VAL A 82 -2.88 -4.35 -11.97
C VAL A 82 -2.16 -3.08 -11.58
N ASN A 83 -2.82 -2.26 -10.76
CA ASN A 83 -2.33 -0.92 -10.43
C ASN A 83 -1.56 -0.89 -9.12
N SER A 84 -1.88 -1.79 -8.18
CA SER A 84 -1.26 -1.83 -6.86
C SER A 84 -1.20 -3.24 -6.32
N ILE A 85 -0.13 -3.52 -5.59
CA ILE A 85 0.11 -4.77 -4.88
C ILE A 85 0.58 -4.46 -3.46
N ALA A 86 0.15 -5.27 -2.50
CA ALA A 86 0.57 -5.12 -1.10
C ALA A 86 0.69 -6.48 -0.41
N TRP A 87 1.84 -6.73 0.21
CA TRP A 87 2.03 -7.90 1.07
C TRP A 87 1.30 -7.70 2.40
N ALA A 88 0.65 -8.76 2.86
CA ALA A 88 -0.01 -8.78 4.15
C ALA A 88 1.01 -8.80 5.31
N PRO A 89 0.61 -8.35 6.51
CA PRO A 89 1.39 -8.55 7.72
C PRO A 89 1.76 -10.03 7.92
N HIS A 90 3.00 -10.27 8.35
CA HIS A 90 3.57 -11.61 8.51
C HIS A 90 2.78 -12.54 9.44
N GLU A 91 2.00 -12.00 10.37
CA GLU A 91 1.13 -12.76 11.27
C GLU A 91 0.00 -13.50 10.53
N LEU A 92 -0.35 -13.05 9.32
CA LEU A 92 -1.34 -13.68 8.44
C LEU A 92 -0.73 -14.75 7.52
N GLY A 93 0.59 -14.96 7.61
CA GLY A 93 1.34 -15.78 6.67
C GLY A 93 1.67 -15.04 5.36
N LEU A 94 2.12 -15.80 4.36
CA LEU A 94 2.51 -15.24 3.07
C LEU A 94 1.26 -14.96 2.22
N CYS A 95 0.71 -13.75 2.35
CA CYS A 95 -0.43 -13.30 1.57
C CYS A 95 -0.11 -12.02 0.78
N LEU A 96 -0.65 -11.93 -0.43
CA LEU A 96 -0.50 -10.79 -1.34
C LEU A 96 -1.87 -10.31 -1.79
N ALA A 97 -2.17 -9.03 -1.63
CA ALA A 97 -3.34 -8.43 -2.26
C ALA A 97 -2.93 -7.66 -3.52
N CYS A 98 -3.79 -7.67 -4.52
CA CYS A 98 -3.63 -6.84 -5.71
C CYS A 98 -4.96 -6.19 -6.12
N GLY A 99 -4.89 -4.92 -6.50
CA GLY A 99 -6.01 -4.15 -7.05
C GLY A 99 -5.85 -4.00 -8.55
N SER A 100 -6.92 -4.28 -9.31
CA SER A 100 -6.92 -4.15 -10.76
C SER A 100 -7.94 -3.13 -11.26
N SER A 101 -7.62 -2.56 -12.43
CA SER A 101 -8.54 -1.75 -13.24
C SER A 101 -9.76 -2.55 -13.73
N ASP A 102 -9.78 -3.88 -13.58
CA ASP A 102 -10.99 -4.68 -13.86
C ASP A 102 -12.08 -4.54 -12.77
N GLY A 103 -11.81 -3.75 -11.73
CA GLY A 103 -12.73 -3.43 -10.64
C GLY A 103 -12.68 -4.41 -9.47
N ASN A 104 -11.81 -5.42 -9.53
CA ASN A 104 -11.71 -6.47 -8.54
C ASN A 104 -10.41 -6.38 -7.74
N ILE A 105 -10.46 -6.96 -6.54
CA ILE A 105 -9.28 -7.16 -5.70
C ILE A 105 -9.07 -8.66 -5.59
N SER A 106 -7.87 -9.14 -5.87
CA SER A 106 -7.50 -10.53 -5.62
C SER A 106 -6.55 -10.61 -4.45
N VAL A 107 -6.76 -11.59 -3.58
CA VAL A 107 -5.91 -11.91 -2.44
C VAL A 107 -5.39 -13.32 -2.63
N PHE A 108 -4.07 -13.42 -2.79
CA PHE A 108 -3.35 -14.67 -2.94
C PHE A 108 -2.77 -15.08 -1.58
N THR A 109 -3.10 -16.27 -1.10
CA THR A 109 -2.59 -16.84 0.16
C THR A 109 -1.77 -18.08 -0.15
N ALA A 110 -0.50 -18.09 0.24
CA ALA A 110 0.34 -19.27 0.07
C ALA A 110 -0.08 -20.36 1.07
N ARG A 111 -0.13 -21.59 0.57
CA ARG A 111 -0.37 -22.80 1.35
C ARG A 111 0.95 -23.45 1.75
N ASP A 112 0.89 -24.28 2.79
CA ASP A 112 2.06 -25.04 3.28
C ASP A 112 2.60 -26.05 2.26
N ASP A 113 1.78 -26.47 1.29
CA ASP A 113 2.15 -27.38 0.20
C ASP A 113 2.88 -26.67 -0.97
N GLY A 114 3.08 -25.35 -0.89
CA GLY A 114 3.66 -24.52 -1.95
C GLY A 114 2.66 -24.08 -3.03
N GLY A 115 1.38 -24.46 -2.89
CA GLY A 115 0.28 -23.94 -3.69
C GLY A 115 -0.14 -22.54 -3.25
N TRP A 116 -1.00 -21.92 -4.05
CA TRP A 116 -1.60 -20.62 -3.75
C TRP A 116 -3.11 -20.70 -3.84
N ASP A 117 -3.77 -20.14 -2.84
CA ASP A 117 -5.20 -19.88 -2.83
C ASP A 117 -5.49 -18.48 -3.34
N THR A 118 -6.47 -18.37 -4.23
CA THR A 118 -6.96 -17.09 -4.73
C THR A 118 -8.35 -16.82 -4.15
N ASN A 119 -8.48 -15.74 -3.39
CA ASN A 119 -9.75 -15.18 -2.96
C ASN A 119 -9.99 -13.85 -3.69
N ARG A 120 -11.10 -13.73 -4.41
CA ARG A 120 -11.45 -12.52 -5.16
C ARG A 120 -12.57 -11.76 -4.47
N ILE A 121 -12.40 -10.46 -4.34
CA ILE A 121 -13.45 -9.49 -4.02
C ILE A 121 -13.98 -8.98 -5.35
N GLU A 122 -15.13 -9.49 -5.75
CA GLU A 122 -15.79 -9.11 -6.99
C GLU A 122 -16.47 -7.75 -6.84
N ASP A 123 -16.43 -6.95 -7.91
CA ASP A 123 -17.06 -5.63 -8.00
C ASP A 123 -16.71 -4.71 -6.83
N ALA A 124 -15.46 -4.78 -6.36
CA ALA A 124 -14.96 -3.93 -5.29
C ALA A 124 -15.12 -2.45 -5.65
N HIS A 125 -14.75 -2.07 -6.88
CA HIS A 125 -14.97 -0.74 -7.44
C HIS A 125 -15.39 -0.88 -8.91
N PRO A 126 -16.62 -0.48 -9.32
CA PRO A 126 -17.14 -0.75 -10.67
C PRO A 126 -16.30 -0.22 -11.84
N ILE A 127 -15.51 0.83 -11.61
CA ILE A 127 -14.68 1.46 -12.64
C ILE A 127 -13.25 0.89 -12.63
N GLY A 128 -12.73 0.54 -11.47
CA GLY A 128 -11.34 0.10 -11.30
C GLY A 128 -10.81 0.39 -9.90
N VAL A 129 -9.91 -0.49 -9.44
CA VAL A 129 -9.17 -0.34 -8.19
C VAL A 129 -7.80 0.22 -8.51
N THR A 130 -7.44 1.31 -7.84
CA THR A 130 -6.16 2.03 -8.06
C THR A 130 -5.13 1.62 -7.03
N SER A 131 -5.53 1.48 -5.76
CA SER A 131 -4.63 1.16 -4.66
C SER A 131 -5.27 0.22 -3.64
N VAL A 132 -4.43 -0.61 -3.02
CA VAL A 132 -4.78 -1.54 -1.94
C VAL A 132 -3.79 -1.41 -0.79
N SER A 133 -4.28 -1.45 0.45
CA SER A 133 -3.44 -1.35 1.64
C SER A 133 -3.96 -2.22 2.77
N TRP A 134 -3.07 -3.02 3.37
CA TRP A 134 -3.42 -3.92 4.46
C TRP A 134 -3.53 -3.18 5.79
N ALA A 135 -4.53 -3.55 6.59
CA ALA A 135 -4.54 -3.18 7.98
C ALA A 135 -3.52 -4.02 8.78
N PRO A 136 -3.01 -3.50 9.90
CA PRO A 136 -2.23 -4.29 10.86
C PRO A 136 -3.01 -5.50 11.36
N ALA A 137 -2.32 -6.63 11.57
CA ALA A 137 -2.93 -7.88 12.03
C ALA A 137 -3.43 -7.83 13.49
N THR A 138 -2.98 -6.86 14.28
CA THR A 138 -3.39 -6.69 15.67
C THR A 138 -4.82 -6.17 15.75
N ALA A 139 -5.69 -6.95 16.40
CA ALA A 139 -7.02 -6.49 16.78
C ALA A 139 -6.90 -5.26 17.71
N GLN A 140 -7.79 -4.29 17.54
CA GLN A 140 -7.90 -3.11 18.42
C GLN A 140 -7.97 -3.57 19.89
N GLY A 141 -7.01 -3.16 20.73
CA GLY A 141 -7.00 -3.51 22.16
C GLY A 141 -6.13 -4.71 22.57
N TYR A 142 -5.13 -5.09 21.77
CA TYR A 142 -4.15 -6.17 22.05
C TYR A 142 -3.62 -6.24 23.51
N PHE A 143 -3.52 -5.11 24.22
CA PHE A 143 -3.01 -5.07 25.60
C PHE A 143 -4.03 -5.36 26.72
N ILE A 144 -5.32 -5.60 26.41
CA ILE A 144 -6.38 -5.62 27.43
C ILE A 144 -6.97 -7.03 27.70
N GLY A 145 -6.55 -8.09 26.98
CA GLY A 145 -7.15 -9.42 27.15
C GLY A 145 -6.20 -10.58 26.93
N SER A 146 -6.19 -11.54 27.86
CA SER A 146 -5.42 -12.79 27.84
C SER A 146 -6.01 -13.84 26.88
N GLY A 147 -6.18 -13.50 25.60
CA GLY A 147 -6.63 -14.44 24.57
C GLY A 147 -5.93 -14.16 23.24
N LEU A 148 -5.43 -15.21 22.60
CA LEU A 148 -5.05 -15.20 21.18
C LEU A 148 -6.31 -14.83 20.38
N LEU A 149 -6.53 -13.55 20.14
CA LEU A 149 -7.54 -13.11 19.18
C LEU A 149 -7.02 -13.49 17.80
N ASP A 150 -7.83 -14.23 17.04
CA ASP A 150 -7.51 -14.55 15.65
C ASP A 150 -7.16 -13.26 14.90
N PRO A 151 -6.07 -13.25 14.13
CA PRO A 151 -5.63 -12.04 13.44
C PRO A 151 -6.72 -11.63 12.44
N VAL A 152 -7.11 -10.36 12.50
CA VAL A 152 -8.22 -9.86 11.69
C VAL A 152 -7.66 -9.38 10.36
N GLN A 153 -8.04 -10.06 9.28
CA GLN A 153 -7.68 -9.62 7.93
C GLN A 153 -8.59 -8.47 7.51
N LYS A 154 -8.01 -7.27 7.44
CA LYS A 154 -8.65 -6.08 6.91
C LYS A 154 -7.80 -5.46 5.81
N LEU A 155 -8.47 -4.89 4.82
CA LEU A 155 -7.85 -4.24 3.67
C LEU A 155 -8.62 -2.96 3.32
N ALA A 156 -7.91 -1.89 2.99
CA ALA A 156 -8.49 -0.70 2.40
C ALA A 156 -8.22 -0.68 0.89
N SER A 157 -9.18 -0.21 0.12
CA SER A 157 -9.05 0.00 -1.32
C SER A 157 -9.49 1.40 -1.71
N GLY A 158 -8.75 1.99 -2.63
CA GLY A 158 -9.14 3.18 -3.38
C GLY A 158 -9.55 2.80 -4.79
N GLY A 159 -10.50 3.53 -5.36
CA GLY A 159 -10.96 3.27 -6.72
C GLY A 159 -11.22 4.52 -7.53
N CYS A 160 -11.41 4.30 -8.83
CA CYS A 160 -11.82 5.32 -9.80
C CYS A 160 -13.29 5.73 -9.65
N ASP A 161 -14.02 5.15 -8.70
CA ASP A 161 -15.39 5.54 -8.33
C ASP A 161 -15.43 6.63 -7.24
N ASN A 162 -14.29 7.26 -6.96
CA ASN A 162 -14.10 8.35 -5.99
C ASN A 162 -14.35 7.91 -4.54
N THR A 163 -14.39 6.60 -4.29
CA THR A 163 -14.66 6.04 -2.97
C THR A 163 -13.45 5.33 -2.40
N VAL A 164 -13.38 5.33 -1.07
CA VAL A 164 -12.51 4.43 -0.32
C VAL A 164 -13.40 3.39 0.35
N LYS A 165 -13.02 2.11 0.25
CA LYS A 165 -13.74 1.00 0.89
C LYS A 165 -12.82 0.24 1.81
N VAL A 166 -13.37 -0.27 2.91
CA VAL A 166 -12.67 -1.16 3.82
C VAL A 166 -13.34 -2.52 3.77
N TRP A 167 -12.52 -3.53 3.59
CA TRP A 167 -12.89 -4.92 3.48
C TRP A 167 -12.39 -5.66 4.71
N LYS A 168 -13.20 -6.58 5.22
CA LYS A 168 -12.82 -7.52 6.26
C LYS A 168 -13.17 -8.93 5.84
N LEU A 169 -12.26 -9.86 6.13
CA LEU A 169 -12.50 -11.27 5.92
C LEU A 169 -13.36 -11.82 7.07
N TYR A 170 -14.53 -12.36 6.73
CA TYR A 170 -15.43 -13.03 7.66
C TYR A 170 -15.61 -14.49 7.21
N ASN A 171 -15.11 -15.45 8.00
CA ASN A 171 -15.22 -16.88 7.74
C ASN A 171 -14.84 -17.28 6.29
N GLY A 172 -13.74 -16.72 5.77
CA GLY A 172 -13.25 -16.98 4.41
C GLY A 172 -13.95 -16.18 3.29
N THR A 173 -14.95 -15.35 3.61
CA THR A 173 -15.58 -14.45 2.62
C THR A 173 -15.27 -13.00 2.93
N TRP A 174 -14.76 -12.27 1.94
CA TRP A 174 -14.52 -10.84 2.07
C TRP A 174 -15.85 -10.08 2.02
N LYS A 175 -16.08 -9.22 3.01
CA LYS A 175 -17.24 -8.32 3.04
C LYS A 175 -16.78 -6.91 3.36
N MET A 176 -17.53 -5.93 2.87
CA MET A 176 -17.29 -4.54 3.23
C MET A 176 -17.56 -4.36 4.72
N ASP A 177 -16.56 -3.89 5.47
CA ASP A 177 -16.63 -3.66 6.93
C ASP A 177 -17.25 -2.30 7.27
N CYS A 178 -17.33 -1.40 6.29
CA CYS A 178 -18.00 -0.11 6.43
C CYS A 178 -19.49 -0.22 6.13
N SER A 179 -20.33 0.47 6.91
CA SER A 179 -21.76 0.61 6.62
C SER A 179 -22.01 1.36 5.30
N HIS A 180 -21.15 2.32 4.96
CA HIS A 180 -21.19 3.08 3.72
C HIS A 180 -19.77 3.26 3.15
N SER A 181 -19.66 3.36 1.83
CA SER A 181 -18.39 3.71 1.18
C SER A 181 -17.93 5.09 1.66
N LEU A 182 -16.65 5.23 1.92
CA LEU A 182 -16.05 6.45 2.43
C LEU A 182 -15.97 7.47 1.27
N GLN A 183 -17.01 8.29 1.15
CA GLN A 183 -17.20 9.26 0.08
C GLN A 183 -16.94 10.68 0.58
N MET A 184 -15.72 11.15 0.35
CA MET A 184 -15.35 12.56 0.52
C MET A 184 -14.59 13.14 -0.68
N HIS A 185 -14.05 12.27 -1.53
CA HIS A 185 -13.36 12.66 -2.74
C HIS A 185 -14.35 12.94 -3.87
N THR A 186 -13.99 13.89 -4.72
CA THR A 186 -14.79 14.29 -5.89
C THR A 186 -14.26 13.75 -7.20
N ASP A 187 -13.10 13.09 -7.16
CA ASP A 187 -12.40 12.51 -8.31
C ASP A 187 -11.67 11.22 -7.89
N TRP A 188 -10.93 10.59 -8.82
CA TRP A 188 -10.26 9.31 -8.63
C TRP A 188 -9.34 9.32 -7.41
N VAL A 189 -9.49 8.31 -6.57
CA VAL A 189 -8.55 8.06 -5.47
C VAL A 189 -7.33 7.37 -6.08
N TRP A 190 -6.14 7.99 -6.00
CA TRP A 190 -4.92 7.37 -6.52
C TRP A 190 -4.32 6.38 -5.55
N ASP A 191 -4.28 6.76 -4.27
CA ASP A 191 -3.61 5.95 -3.26
C ASP A 191 -4.39 5.92 -1.95
N VAL A 192 -4.26 4.79 -1.26
CA VAL A 192 -4.81 4.55 0.07
C VAL A 192 -3.74 3.91 0.93
N ALA A 193 -3.52 4.45 2.13
CA ALA A 193 -2.49 3.96 3.03
C ALA A 193 -3.08 3.76 4.43
N TRP A 194 -3.05 2.52 4.92
CA TRP A 194 -3.46 2.20 6.29
C TRP A 194 -2.30 2.44 7.27
N ALA A 195 -2.55 3.20 8.33
CA ALA A 195 -1.52 3.50 9.32
C ALA A 195 -1.24 2.28 10.22
N PRO A 196 0.03 1.91 10.44
CA PRO A 196 0.40 0.89 11.42
C PRO A 196 0.14 1.42 12.84
N ASN A 197 -1.01 1.06 13.41
CA ASN A 197 -1.41 1.47 14.75
C ASN A 197 -0.95 0.43 15.77
N LEU A 198 0.32 0.52 16.18
CA LEU A 198 0.87 -0.30 17.25
C LEU A 198 0.32 0.18 18.61
N GLY A 199 -0.82 -0.38 19.03
CA GLY A 199 -1.35 -0.22 20.40
C GLY A 199 -2.34 0.92 20.62
N LEU A 200 -2.67 1.73 19.60
CA LEU A 200 -3.75 2.72 19.71
C LEU A 200 -5.13 2.07 19.47
N PRO A 201 -6.18 2.44 20.24
CA PRO A 201 -7.54 1.93 20.03
C PRO A 201 -8.27 2.61 18.85
N LYS A 202 -7.51 3.19 17.90
CA LYS A 202 -8.00 3.95 16.76
C LYS A 202 -7.29 3.41 15.52
N SER A 203 -8.05 3.12 14.47
CA SER A 203 -7.52 2.81 13.16
C SER A 203 -7.55 4.07 12.30
N THR A 204 -6.47 4.31 11.56
CA THR A 204 -6.32 5.50 10.72
C THR A 204 -5.96 5.07 9.31
N ILE A 205 -6.61 5.66 8.30
CA ILE A 205 -6.31 5.49 6.87
C ILE A 205 -6.11 6.89 6.29
N ALA A 206 -5.16 7.03 5.38
CA ALA A 206 -5.04 8.21 4.54
C ALA A 206 -5.44 7.85 3.11
N SER A 207 -6.13 8.76 2.41
CA SER A 207 -6.44 8.62 1.00
C SER A 207 -6.08 9.88 0.23
N ALA A 208 -5.51 9.69 -0.96
CA ALA A 208 -5.08 10.72 -1.88
C ALA A 208 -5.87 10.64 -3.17
N SER A 209 -6.20 11.79 -3.73
CA SER A 209 -7.09 11.89 -4.88
C SER A 209 -6.56 12.86 -5.93
N GLN A 210 -7.02 12.64 -7.16
CA GLN A 210 -6.87 13.55 -8.30
C GLN A 210 -7.45 14.94 -8.00
N ASP A 211 -8.43 15.05 -7.11
CA ASP A 211 -9.02 16.34 -6.68
C ASP A 211 -8.08 17.22 -5.86
N GLY A 212 -6.89 16.72 -5.53
CA GLY A 212 -5.85 17.41 -4.76
C GLY A 212 -6.07 17.45 -3.26
N LYS A 213 -7.11 16.78 -2.75
CA LYS A 213 -7.36 16.65 -1.32
C LYS A 213 -6.74 15.36 -0.81
N VAL A 214 -6.17 15.46 0.38
CA VAL A 214 -5.83 14.29 1.20
C VAL A 214 -6.84 14.20 2.34
N VAL A 215 -7.43 13.04 2.52
CA VAL A 215 -8.43 12.80 3.58
C VAL A 215 -7.87 11.77 4.55
N ILE A 216 -7.96 12.08 5.84
CA ILE A 216 -7.63 11.16 6.92
C ILE A 216 -8.92 10.58 7.47
N TRP A 217 -9.05 9.27 7.37
CA TRP A 217 -10.17 8.50 7.89
C TRP A 217 -9.76 7.89 9.22
N THR A 218 -10.63 8.05 10.21
CA THR A 218 -10.39 7.56 11.56
C THR A 218 -11.56 6.71 12.02
N CYS A 219 -11.25 5.53 12.54
CA CYS A 219 -12.24 4.61 13.11
C CYS A 219 -11.88 4.37 14.58
N GLY A 220 -12.77 4.81 15.48
CA GLY A 220 -12.66 4.54 16.91
C GLY A 220 -13.27 3.19 17.29
N LYS A 221 -13.50 2.99 18.60
CA LYS A 221 -14.16 1.80 19.17
C LYS A 221 -15.61 1.61 18.71
N GLU A 222 -16.26 2.69 18.28
CA GLU A 222 -17.65 2.70 17.81
C GLU A 222 -17.81 2.05 16.42
N GLY A 223 -16.71 1.76 15.72
CA GLY A 223 -16.73 1.11 14.40
C GLY A 223 -17.14 2.04 13.25
N GLU A 224 -17.47 3.29 13.54
CA GLU A 224 -17.78 4.29 12.52
C GLU A 224 -16.53 5.02 12.03
N TRP A 225 -16.41 5.12 10.70
CA TRP A 225 -15.35 5.86 10.04
C TRP A 225 -15.70 7.34 9.88
N LYS A 226 -14.84 8.21 10.40
CA LYS A 226 -14.95 9.66 10.28
C LYS A 226 -13.80 10.18 9.42
N GLY A 227 -14.14 10.82 8.30
CA GLY A 227 -13.17 11.46 7.41
C GLY A 227 -12.96 12.94 7.75
N LYS A 228 -11.71 13.39 7.72
CA LYS A 228 -11.32 14.80 7.85
C LYS A 228 -10.37 15.16 6.72
N ILE A 229 -10.65 16.28 6.04
CA ILE A 229 -9.73 16.83 5.04
C ILE A 229 -8.48 17.33 5.75
N LEU A 230 -7.32 16.80 5.34
CA LEU A 230 -6.01 17.19 5.84
C LEU A 230 -5.60 18.55 5.31
N LYS A 231 -5.47 18.62 3.97
CA LYS A 231 -5.07 19.79 3.20
C LYS A 231 -5.59 19.62 1.77
N ASP A 232 -5.86 20.74 1.14
CA ASP A 232 -6.10 20.86 -0.29
C ASP A 232 -4.82 21.38 -0.94
N PHE A 233 -4.14 20.51 -1.69
CA PHE A 233 -2.90 20.79 -2.41
C PHE A 233 -3.17 21.47 -3.76
N LYS A 234 -4.44 21.58 -4.19
CA LYS A 234 -4.88 22.13 -5.49
C LYS A 234 -4.24 21.46 -6.72
N THR A 235 -3.53 20.37 -6.50
CA THR A 235 -2.77 19.60 -7.48
C THR A 235 -2.94 18.13 -7.13
N PRO A 236 -2.96 17.23 -8.12
CA PRO A 236 -3.14 15.81 -7.86
C PRO A 236 -2.13 15.28 -6.86
N VAL A 237 -2.59 14.42 -5.95
CA VAL A 237 -1.73 13.72 -5.01
C VAL A 237 -1.64 12.26 -5.44
N TRP A 238 -0.41 11.79 -5.67
CA TRP A 238 -0.17 10.50 -6.31
C TRP A 238 0.00 9.37 -5.32
N SER A 239 0.75 9.60 -4.23
CA SER A 239 1.07 8.54 -3.27
C SER A 239 1.15 9.03 -1.83
N LEU A 240 0.82 8.11 -0.93
CA LEU A 240 0.82 8.27 0.51
C LEU A 240 1.60 7.13 1.16
N SER A 241 2.42 7.44 2.14
CA SER A 241 3.10 6.41 2.92
C SER A 241 3.21 6.78 4.39
N TRP A 242 2.89 5.82 5.26
CA TRP A 242 3.01 5.97 6.70
C TRP A 242 4.39 5.52 7.18
N SER A 243 4.91 6.19 8.21
CA SER A 243 6.04 5.65 8.95
C SER A 243 5.67 4.33 9.62
N LEU A 244 6.66 3.47 9.87
CA LEU A 244 6.45 2.21 10.59
C LEU A 244 5.85 2.42 11.99
N THR A 245 6.07 3.59 12.59
CA THR A 245 5.50 3.98 13.88
C THR A 245 4.06 4.50 13.80
N GLY A 246 3.54 4.74 12.59
CA GLY A 246 2.18 5.26 12.35
C GLY A 246 1.99 6.75 12.67
N ASN A 247 3.08 7.47 12.99
CA ASN A 247 3.00 8.85 13.48
C ASN A 247 3.28 9.90 12.40
N LEU A 248 3.96 9.54 11.32
CA LEU A 248 4.30 10.44 10.22
C LEU A 248 3.67 9.93 8.94
N LEU A 249 3.13 10.85 8.15
CA LEU A 249 2.59 10.61 6.82
C LEU A 249 3.42 11.40 5.80
N SER A 250 3.98 10.72 4.80
CA SER A 250 4.58 11.37 3.63
C SER A 250 3.56 11.42 2.50
N ILE A 251 3.51 12.56 1.82
CA ILE A 251 2.57 12.86 0.75
C ILE A 251 3.36 13.34 -0.47
N ALA A 252 3.20 12.66 -1.59
CA ALA A 252 3.82 13.04 -2.86
C ALA A 252 2.79 13.72 -3.78
N ASP A 253 3.03 14.98 -4.12
CA ASP A 253 2.17 15.78 -4.98
C ASP A 253 2.64 15.80 -6.45
N ALA A 254 1.82 16.37 -7.33
CA ALA A 254 2.16 16.55 -8.73
C ALA A 254 3.16 17.69 -9.00
N ASN A 255 3.56 18.47 -7.98
CA ASN A 255 4.57 19.53 -8.11
C ASN A 255 5.99 19.02 -7.79
N ASN A 256 6.21 17.71 -7.84
CA ASN A 256 7.48 17.06 -7.48
C ASN A 256 7.94 17.38 -6.05
N SER A 257 6.98 17.60 -5.15
CA SER A 257 7.24 17.93 -3.75
C SER A 257 6.71 16.81 -2.86
N VAL A 258 7.53 16.45 -1.86
CA VAL A 258 7.15 15.48 -0.83
C VAL A 258 6.99 16.21 0.49
N THR A 259 5.78 16.23 1.02
CA THR A 259 5.47 16.89 2.29
C THR A 259 5.31 15.84 3.40
N LEU A 260 5.85 16.12 4.58
CA LEU A 260 5.73 15.27 5.77
C LEU A 260 4.75 15.88 6.75
N TRP A 261 3.86 15.05 7.28
CA TRP A 261 2.76 15.45 8.15
C TRP A 261 2.76 14.65 9.44
N LYS A 262 2.40 15.30 10.54
CA LYS A 262 2.28 14.68 11.87
C LYS A 262 1.00 15.13 12.55
N GLU A 263 0.32 14.20 13.23
CA GLU A 263 -0.82 14.53 14.11
C GLU A 263 -0.29 15.26 15.37
N ALA A 264 -0.86 16.42 15.68
CA ALA A 264 -0.54 17.19 16.87
C ALA A 264 -1.02 16.45 18.13
N VAL A 265 -0.37 16.75 19.26
CA VAL A 265 -0.63 16.11 20.57
C VAL A 265 -2.07 16.35 21.05
N ASP A 266 -2.70 17.44 20.61
CA ASP A 266 -4.09 17.80 20.94
C ASP A 266 -5.14 16.99 20.14
N GLY A 267 -4.71 15.97 19.39
CA GLY A 267 -5.56 14.87 18.95
C GLY A 267 -6.54 15.18 17.81
N GLY A 268 -6.24 16.18 16.97
CA GLY A 268 -7.11 16.49 15.85
C GLY A 268 -6.53 17.33 14.71
N GLU A 269 -5.48 18.11 14.94
CA GLU A 269 -4.85 18.92 13.88
C GLU A 269 -3.59 18.26 13.37
N TRP A 270 -3.43 18.29 12.05
CA TRP A 270 -2.25 17.79 11.39
C TRP A 270 -1.37 18.96 11.00
N GLN A 271 -0.08 18.83 11.27
CA GLN A 271 0.89 19.87 10.98
C GLN A 271 1.90 19.37 9.96
N GLU A 272 2.23 20.24 9.01
CA GLU A 272 3.32 20.05 8.07
C GLU A 272 4.64 20.19 8.83
N VAL A 273 5.42 19.11 8.85
CA VAL A 273 6.70 19.04 9.56
C VAL A 273 7.82 19.56 8.67
N SER A 274 7.82 19.14 7.41
CA SER A 274 8.85 19.49 6.45
C SER A 274 8.36 19.24 5.02
N THR A 275 8.88 20.03 4.09
CA THR A 275 8.70 19.82 2.66
C THR A 275 10.05 19.57 2.02
N LEU A 276 10.13 18.48 1.26
CA LEU A 276 11.27 18.12 0.45
C LEU A 276 10.91 18.40 -1.01
N GLU A 277 11.60 19.34 -1.62
CA GLU A 277 11.52 19.60 -3.05
C GLU A 277 12.62 18.78 -3.74
N THR A 278 12.26 18.08 -4.82
CA THR A 278 13.19 17.24 -5.60
C THR A 278 13.64 17.89 -6.89
#